data_AF-A0AAE9AIQ4-F1
#
_entry.id   AF-A0AAE9AIQ4-F1
#
_cell.length_a   1.000
_cell.length_b   1.000
_cell.length_c   1.000
_cell.angle_alpha   90.00
_cell.angle_beta   90.00
_cell.angle_gamma   90.00
#
_symmetry.space_group_name_H-M   'P 1'
#
loop_
_entity.id
_entity.type
_entity.pdbx_description
1 polymer ?
#
loop_
_entity_poly.entity_id
_entity_poly.type
_entity_poly.pdbx_seq_one_letter_code
_entity_poly.pdbx_strand_id
1 'polypeptide(L)'
;MDALVKSRLDAIFNGKKVPPLDFVEQFEFTANVKKEDGLGLELKHLMVVSITYNSPCQGQIKVGDVLLSLNGTPITGQDKMGKLIQTIFNGQLTTKMSVKVMRLKRRIPRPSTFPPLYKHEGYTNDTLVLYNLKGYFHLGLDIKELDGKLIVCDFVENSLADITFSLGEAILDVDGEKTSTCTSFNDRVRKSLEIRNYCLVTVEVPSTDPLKNLLRNQITKAVKDVGRINKLPLDAATYAAEGVAIFKKCCDGPLKSAYVGDKHGNRTSENASRLKMEDKVKETDVPTGWNSRLFVRLPPAKTLESETLPQ
;
A
#
# COMPACT_ATOMS: atom_id res chain seq x y z
N MET A 1 -19.97 2.93 -25.77
CA MET A 1 -19.30 2.59 -24.50
C MET A 1 -18.80 1.16 -24.61
N ASP A 2 -17.50 0.93 -24.44
CA ASP A 2 -16.74 -0.16 -25.07
C ASP A 2 -17.21 -1.58 -24.70
N ALA A 3 -17.61 -2.38 -25.70
CA ALA A 3 -17.84 -3.82 -25.55
C ALA A 3 -16.63 -4.54 -24.92
N LEU A 4 -15.44 -3.98 -25.11
CA LEU A 4 -14.19 -4.40 -24.48
C LEU A 4 -14.25 -4.31 -22.95
N VAL A 5 -14.80 -3.24 -22.39
CA VAL A 5 -14.90 -3.03 -20.93
C VAL A 5 -15.84 -4.05 -20.31
N LYS A 6 -17.00 -4.27 -20.92
CA LYS A 6 -17.95 -5.29 -20.46
C LYS A 6 -17.33 -6.70 -20.51
N SER A 7 -16.68 -7.04 -21.62
CA SER A 7 -15.95 -8.31 -21.76
C SER A 7 -14.82 -8.47 -20.73
N ARG A 8 -14.11 -7.39 -20.38
CA ARG A 8 -13.05 -7.40 -19.35
C ARG A 8 -13.64 -7.61 -17.96
N LEU A 9 -14.73 -6.94 -17.64
CA LEU A 9 -15.42 -7.14 -16.37
C LEU A 9 -15.97 -8.56 -16.24
N ASP A 10 -16.60 -9.09 -17.29
CA ASP A 10 -17.08 -10.47 -17.33
C ASP A 10 -15.94 -11.47 -17.09
N ALA A 11 -14.75 -11.22 -17.67
CA ALA A 11 -13.57 -12.05 -17.45
C ALA A 11 -13.06 -11.97 -16.00
N ILE A 12 -12.99 -10.78 -15.41
CA ILE A 12 -12.51 -10.59 -14.02
C ILE A 12 -13.43 -11.24 -13.01
N PHE A 13 -14.75 -11.16 -13.23
CA PHE A 13 -15.76 -11.73 -12.33
C PHE A 13 -16.21 -13.14 -12.74
N ASN A 14 -15.46 -13.82 -13.63
CA ASN A 14 -15.74 -15.18 -14.10
C ASN A 14 -17.19 -15.39 -14.58
N GLY A 15 -17.76 -14.42 -15.30
CA GLY A 15 -19.12 -14.47 -15.84
C GLY A 15 -20.24 -14.40 -14.80
N LYS A 16 -19.93 -14.13 -13.53
CA LYS A 16 -20.93 -13.92 -12.48
C LYS A 16 -21.48 -12.48 -12.52
N LYS A 17 -22.42 -12.16 -11.61
CA LYS A 17 -22.95 -10.79 -11.47
C LYS A 17 -21.81 -9.78 -11.39
N VAL A 18 -21.77 -8.89 -12.38
CA VAL A 18 -20.80 -7.82 -12.52
C VAL A 18 -21.29 -6.60 -11.76
N PRO A 19 -20.39 -5.81 -11.15
CA PRO A 19 -20.76 -4.51 -10.59
C PRO A 19 -21.41 -3.59 -11.63
N PRO A 20 -22.28 -2.65 -11.20
CA PRO A 20 -22.81 -1.62 -12.08
C PRO A 20 -21.72 -0.86 -12.81
N LEU A 21 -21.98 -0.46 -14.07
CA LEU A 21 -21.01 0.29 -14.89
C LEU A 21 -20.68 1.66 -14.27
N ASP A 22 -21.59 2.22 -13.48
CA ASP A 22 -21.38 3.47 -12.73
C ASP A 22 -20.24 3.36 -11.71
N PHE A 23 -19.82 2.15 -11.36
CA PHE A 23 -18.71 1.89 -10.47
C PHE A 23 -17.37 1.76 -11.22
N VAL A 24 -17.35 2.07 -12.51
CA VAL A 24 -16.19 1.90 -13.37
C VAL A 24 -15.86 3.22 -14.06
N GLU A 25 -14.59 3.63 -13.98
CA GLU A 25 -14.05 4.79 -14.69
C GLU A 25 -13.00 4.34 -15.69
N GLN A 26 -12.92 5.07 -16.79
CA GLN A 26 -11.85 4.90 -17.77
C GLN A 26 -11.04 6.17 -17.80
N PHE A 27 -9.72 6.02 -17.83
CA PHE A 27 -8.83 7.14 -18.07
C PHE A 27 -7.67 6.69 -18.94
N GLU A 28 -7.13 7.65 -19.68
CA GLU A 28 -5.97 7.48 -20.53
C GLU A 28 -4.91 8.49 -20.10
N PHE A 29 -3.67 8.03 -20.06
CA PHE A 29 -2.54 8.89 -19.73
C PHE A 29 -1.36 8.52 -20.62
N THR A 30 -0.43 9.45 -20.77
CA THR A 30 0.80 9.22 -21.53
C THR A 30 2.00 9.23 -20.59
N ALA A 31 2.81 8.18 -20.67
CA ALA A 31 4.06 8.04 -19.92
C ALA A 31 5.25 7.95 -20.88
N ASN A 32 6.38 8.54 -20.50
CA ASN A 32 7.65 8.35 -21.20
C ASN A 32 8.32 7.10 -20.65
N VAL A 33 8.46 6.07 -21.48
CA VAL A 33 8.95 4.75 -21.06
C VAL A 33 10.32 4.50 -21.67
N LYS A 34 11.30 4.10 -20.86
CA LYS A 34 12.60 3.62 -21.34
C LYS A 34 12.54 2.11 -21.55
N LYS A 35 13.28 1.61 -22.53
CA LYS A 35 13.29 0.17 -22.89
C LYS A 35 13.83 -0.71 -21.75
N GLU A 36 14.80 -0.19 -21.01
CA GLU A 36 15.45 -0.86 -19.87
C GLU A 36 14.52 -0.97 -18.65
N ASP A 37 13.79 0.10 -18.33
CA ASP A 37 12.90 0.17 -17.17
C ASP A 37 11.53 -0.50 -17.44
N GLY A 38 11.09 -0.51 -18.70
CA GLY A 38 9.76 -0.95 -19.07
C GLY A 38 8.64 -0.15 -18.37
N LEU A 39 7.43 -0.72 -18.34
CA LEU A 39 6.29 -0.09 -17.65
C LEU A 39 6.36 -0.24 -16.12
N GLY A 40 7.17 -1.19 -15.61
CA GLY A 40 7.27 -1.49 -14.18
C GLY A 40 5.96 -1.97 -13.55
N LEU A 41 5.07 -2.62 -14.32
CA LEU A 41 3.78 -3.12 -13.85
C LEU A 41 3.79 -4.64 -13.76
N GLU A 42 3.40 -5.18 -12.60
CA GLU A 42 3.11 -6.60 -12.46
C GLU A 42 1.62 -6.85 -12.72
N LEU A 43 1.33 -7.71 -13.69
CA LEU A 43 -0.03 -7.94 -14.16
C LEU A 43 -0.45 -9.38 -13.97
N LYS A 44 -1.68 -9.58 -13.50
CA LYS A 44 -2.37 -10.88 -13.52
C LYS A 44 -3.64 -10.72 -14.33
N HIS A 45 -3.80 -11.48 -15.41
CA HIS A 45 -4.90 -11.33 -16.38
C HIS A 45 -5.23 -9.85 -16.73
N LEU A 46 -4.20 -9.03 -17.02
CA LEU A 46 -4.31 -7.60 -17.33
C LEU A 46 -4.73 -6.67 -16.17
N MET A 47 -4.93 -7.18 -14.97
CA MET A 47 -5.09 -6.40 -13.74
C MET A 47 -3.73 -6.11 -13.11
N VAL A 48 -3.52 -4.88 -12.68
CA VAL A 48 -2.31 -4.41 -11.99
C VAL A 48 -2.33 -4.92 -10.56
N VAL A 49 -1.39 -5.80 -10.22
CA VAL A 49 -1.25 -6.41 -8.88
C VAL A 49 -0.20 -5.68 -8.05
N SER A 50 0.89 -5.23 -8.68
CA SER A 50 1.92 -4.44 -8.03
C SER A 50 2.53 -3.45 -9.03
N ILE A 51 3.14 -2.40 -8.50
CA ILE A 51 3.81 -1.35 -9.28
C ILE A 51 5.24 -1.24 -8.75
N THR A 52 6.21 -1.36 -9.64
CA THR A 52 7.63 -1.25 -9.30
C THR A 52 7.94 0.19 -8.88
N TYR A 53 8.75 0.33 -7.84
CA TYR A 53 9.22 1.62 -7.37
C TYR A 53 10.00 2.36 -8.46
N ASN A 54 9.78 3.67 -8.58
CA ASN A 54 10.32 4.54 -9.64
C ASN A 54 9.90 4.17 -11.08
N SER A 55 8.80 3.41 -11.24
CA SER A 55 8.28 3.12 -12.58
C SER A 55 7.68 4.36 -13.25
N PRO A 56 7.72 4.45 -14.61
CA PRO A 56 7.10 5.54 -15.36
C PRO A 56 5.60 5.72 -15.13
N CYS A 57 4.92 4.67 -14.65
CA CYS A 57 3.48 4.67 -14.37
C CYS A 57 3.15 4.98 -12.90
N GLN A 58 4.15 5.19 -12.05
CA GLN A 58 3.94 5.49 -10.63
C GLN A 58 3.16 6.80 -10.47
N GLY A 59 2.11 6.75 -9.63
CA GLY A 59 1.23 7.90 -9.36
C GLY A 59 0.09 8.09 -10.36
N GLN A 60 0.18 7.53 -11.57
CA GLN A 60 -0.89 7.58 -12.58
C GLN A 60 -1.76 6.32 -12.52
N ILE A 61 -1.12 5.15 -12.44
CA ILE A 61 -1.78 3.86 -12.21
C ILE A 61 -1.83 3.54 -10.72
N LYS A 62 -2.87 2.83 -10.31
CA LYS A 62 -3.03 2.25 -8.98
C LYS A 62 -3.18 0.74 -9.06
N VAL A 63 -2.82 0.07 -7.98
CA VAL A 63 -3.08 -1.37 -7.81
C VAL A 63 -4.58 -1.63 -7.90
N GLY A 64 -4.96 -2.66 -8.66
CA GLY A 64 -6.35 -3.00 -8.98
C GLY A 64 -6.90 -2.35 -10.26
N ASP A 65 -6.14 -1.49 -10.94
CA ASP A 65 -6.49 -1.01 -12.27
C ASP A 65 -6.37 -2.13 -13.32
N VAL A 66 -7.15 -2.03 -14.40
CA VAL A 66 -7.19 -3.03 -15.47
C VAL A 66 -6.78 -2.36 -16.78
N LEU A 67 -5.80 -2.94 -17.46
CA LEU A 67 -5.32 -2.45 -18.75
C LEU A 67 -6.31 -2.76 -19.87
N LEU A 68 -6.65 -1.74 -20.66
CA LEU A 68 -7.53 -1.85 -21.83
C LEU A 68 -6.74 -1.81 -23.14
N SER A 69 -5.96 -0.75 -23.35
CA SER A 69 -5.19 -0.54 -24.58
C SER A 69 -3.85 0.16 -24.33
N LEU A 70 -2.91 -0.09 -25.23
CA LEU A 70 -1.61 0.59 -25.31
C LEU A 70 -1.50 1.25 -26.69
N ASN A 71 -1.18 2.54 -26.74
CA ASN A 71 -1.11 3.34 -27.97
C ASN A 71 -2.33 3.16 -28.88
N GLY A 72 -3.54 3.15 -28.29
CA GLY A 72 -4.79 2.93 -29.01
C GLY A 72 -5.04 1.47 -29.44
N THR A 73 -4.08 0.55 -29.29
CA THR A 73 -4.25 -0.86 -29.66
C THR A 73 -4.81 -1.66 -28.47
N PRO A 74 -5.97 -2.32 -28.60
CA PRO A 74 -6.58 -3.07 -27.50
C PRO A 74 -5.77 -4.33 -27.18
N ILE A 75 -5.48 -4.52 -25.89
CA ILE A 75 -4.73 -5.70 -25.42
C ILE A 75 -5.73 -6.85 -25.28
N THR A 76 -5.64 -7.87 -26.13
CA THR A 76 -6.59 -9.02 -26.11
C THR A 76 -6.13 -10.20 -25.25
N GLY A 77 -4.89 -10.19 -24.75
CA GLY A 77 -4.33 -11.21 -23.84
C GLY A 77 -2.90 -10.88 -23.42
N GLN A 78 -2.42 -11.47 -22.32
CA GLN A 78 -1.07 -11.21 -21.78
C GLN A 78 0.03 -11.62 -22.77
N ASP A 79 -0.14 -12.73 -23.49
CA ASP A 79 0.85 -13.23 -24.47
C ASP A 79 1.12 -12.27 -25.63
N LYS A 80 0.13 -11.41 -25.94
CA LYS A 80 0.24 -10.41 -27.00
C LYS A 80 0.83 -9.09 -26.51
N MET A 81 0.83 -8.85 -25.20
CA MET A 81 1.31 -7.60 -24.61
C MET A 81 2.82 -7.42 -24.80
N GLY A 82 3.62 -8.48 -24.59
CA GLY A 82 5.06 -8.41 -24.79
C GLY A 82 5.44 -8.03 -26.22
N LYS A 83 4.76 -8.61 -27.21
CA LYS A 83 4.94 -8.27 -28.64
C LYS A 83 4.53 -6.83 -28.93
N LEU A 84 3.40 -6.38 -28.37
CA LEU A 84 2.92 -5.00 -28.49
C LEU A 84 3.95 -4.00 -27.96
N ILE A 85 4.50 -4.24 -26.77
CA ILE A 85 5.53 -3.38 -26.18
C ILE A 85 6.79 -3.36 -27.07
N GLN A 86 7.24 -4.51 -27.57
CA GLN A 86 8.38 -4.58 -28.49
C GLN A 86 8.14 -3.77 -29.78
N THR A 87 6.95 -3.89 -30.38
CA THR A 87 6.57 -3.11 -31.57
C THR A 87 6.51 -1.61 -31.28
N ILE A 88 6.03 -1.21 -30.10
CA ILE A 88 5.97 0.21 -29.72
C ILE A 88 7.37 0.81 -29.53
N PHE A 89 8.32 0.04 -28.99
CA PHE A 89 9.69 0.50 -28.88
C PHE A 89 10.38 0.58 -30.24
N ASN A 90 10.09 -0.31 -31.20
CA ASN A 90 10.62 -0.28 -32.59
C ASN A 90 12.14 0.05 -32.69
N GLY A 91 12.95 -0.46 -31.76
CA GLY A 91 14.40 -0.18 -31.69
C GLY A 91 14.81 1.14 -31.00
N GLN A 92 13.87 2.01 -30.65
CA GLN A 92 14.11 3.21 -29.85
C GLN A 92 14.40 2.84 -28.38
N LEU A 93 15.26 3.62 -27.74
CA LEU A 93 15.59 3.48 -26.31
C LEU A 93 14.52 4.07 -25.41
N THR A 94 13.79 5.09 -25.89
CA THR A 94 12.73 5.78 -25.17
C THR A 94 11.53 6.01 -26.10
N THR A 95 10.32 5.83 -25.59
CA THR A 95 9.09 6.02 -26.36
C THR A 95 7.99 6.62 -25.49
N LYS A 96 7.09 7.39 -26.11
CA LYS A 96 5.87 7.86 -25.47
C LYS A 96 4.81 6.79 -25.61
N MET A 97 4.34 6.28 -24.47
CA MET A 97 3.31 5.25 -24.43
C MET A 97 2.03 5.83 -23.84
N SER A 98 0.94 5.81 -24.62
CA SER A 98 -0.41 6.10 -24.16
C SER A 98 -1.02 4.82 -23.59
N VAL A 99 -1.47 4.86 -22.35
CA VAL A 99 -2.02 3.71 -21.63
C VAL A 99 -3.46 4.03 -21.25
N LYS A 100 -4.40 3.25 -21.79
CA LYS A 100 -5.81 3.32 -21.41
C LYS A 100 -6.10 2.24 -20.38
N VAL A 101 -6.63 2.65 -19.24
CA VAL A 101 -6.98 1.75 -18.14
C VAL A 101 -8.42 1.95 -17.71
N MET A 102 -8.95 0.91 -17.08
CA MET A 102 -10.21 0.87 -16.39
C MET A 102 -9.94 0.80 -14.89
N ARG A 103 -10.54 1.69 -14.11
CA ARG A 103 -10.44 1.74 -12.65
C ARG A 103 -11.80 1.50 -12.02
N LEU A 104 -11.82 0.59 -11.05
CA LEU A 104 -13.00 0.33 -10.23
C LEU A 104 -13.10 1.39 -9.14
N LYS A 105 -14.20 2.15 -9.11
CA LYS A 105 -14.49 3.13 -8.05
C LYS A 105 -14.56 2.41 -6.71
N ARG A 106 -13.78 2.88 -5.74
CA ARG A 106 -13.76 2.30 -4.39
C ARG A 106 -14.59 3.08 -3.39
N ARG A 107 -14.87 4.35 -3.66
CA ARG A 107 -15.72 5.22 -2.84
C ARG A 107 -16.89 5.69 -3.68
N ILE A 108 -18.09 5.50 -3.16
CA ILE A 108 -19.34 5.95 -3.80
C ILE A 108 -20.18 6.72 -2.78
N PRO A 109 -21.10 7.60 -3.25
CA PRO A 109 -22.13 8.14 -2.38
C PRO A 109 -22.97 7.01 -1.77
N ARG A 110 -23.35 7.17 -0.50
CA ARG A 110 -24.21 6.18 0.18
C ARG A 110 -25.53 6.02 -0.60
N PRO A 111 -25.93 4.78 -0.95
CA PRO A 111 -27.23 4.53 -1.55
C PRO A 111 -28.38 5.06 -0.69
N SER A 112 -29.36 5.72 -1.31
CA SER A 112 -30.55 6.25 -0.63
C SER A 112 -31.46 5.16 -0.05
N THR A 113 -31.27 3.91 -0.48
CA THR A 113 -31.98 2.73 0.03
C THR A 113 -31.50 2.31 1.43
N PHE A 114 -30.34 2.77 1.87
CA PHE A 114 -29.79 2.40 3.17
C PHE A 114 -30.35 3.27 4.30
N PRO A 115 -30.46 2.72 5.53
CA PRO A 115 -30.91 3.51 6.68
C PRO A 115 -30.07 4.78 6.88
N PRO A 116 -30.66 5.89 7.31
CA PRO A 116 -29.91 7.11 7.59
C PRO A 116 -28.93 6.87 8.74
N LEU A 117 -27.71 7.38 8.61
CA LEU A 117 -26.72 7.34 9.66
C LEU A 117 -26.75 8.60 10.51
N TYR A 118 -26.49 8.43 11.80
CA TYR A 118 -26.23 9.55 12.69
C TYR A 118 -24.90 10.19 12.30
N LYS A 119 -24.88 11.53 12.17
CA LYS A 119 -23.66 12.28 11.89
C LYS A 119 -22.99 12.63 13.22
N HIS A 120 -21.79 12.13 13.44
CA HIS A 120 -20.95 12.54 14.57
C HIS A 120 -20.12 13.75 14.17
N GLU A 121 -20.07 14.77 15.04
CA GLU A 121 -19.20 15.93 14.83
C GLU A 121 -17.73 15.48 14.76
N GLY A 122 -17.00 15.98 13.77
CA GLY A 122 -15.61 15.57 13.52
C GLY A 122 -15.45 14.24 12.77
N TYR A 123 -16.54 13.64 12.31
CA TYR A 123 -16.51 12.42 11.48
C TYR A 123 -17.30 12.59 10.18
N THR A 124 -16.83 11.92 9.13
CA THR A 124 -17.48 11.86 7.82
C THR A 124 -17.78 10.43 7.46
N ASN A 125 -18.97 10.17 6.89
CA ASN A 125 -19.36 8.83 6.50
C ASN A 125 -19.12 8.63 5.00
N ASP A 126 -18.37 7.59 4.65
CA ASP A 126 -18.08 7.20 3.27
C ASP A 126 -18.58 5.77 3.02
N THR A 127 -19.09 5.51 1.80
CA THR A 127 -19.43 4.14 1.38
C THR A 127 -18.35 3.59 0.46
N LEU A 128 -17.73 2.51 0.92
CA LEU A 128 -16.70 1.79 0.20
C LEU A 128 -17.32 0.65 -0.62
N VAL A 129 -16.76 0.40 -1.80
CA VAL A 129 -17.12 -0.74 -2.66
C VAL A 129 -16.02 -1.78 -2.61
N LEU A 130 -16.32 -2.91 -1.97
CA LEU A 130 -15.43 -4.05 -1.86
C LEU A 130 -15.75 -5.04 -2.98
N TYR A 131 -14.84 -5.21 -3.94
CA TYR A 131 -15.02 -6.12 -5.07
C TYR A 131 -14.46 -7.51 -4.77
N ASN A 132 -15.21 -8.55 -5.17
CA ASN A 132 -14.80 -9.94 -5.06
C ASN A 132 -13.79 -10.30 -6.17
N LEU A 133 -12.55 -9.83 -6.03
CA LEU A 133 -11.45 -10.12 -6.96
C LEU A 133 -10.75 -11.43 -6.61
N LYS A 134 -11.54 -12.49 -6.41
CA LYS A 134 -11.04 -13.84 -6.09
C LYS A 134 -10.07 -14.30 -7.18
N GLY A 135 -8.85 -14.64 -6.76
CA GLY A 135 -7.78 -15.06 -7.67
C GLY A 135 -6.79 -13.95 -8.02
N TYR A 136 -7.09 -12.68 -7.75
CA TYR A 136 -6.16 -11.56 -7.92
C TYR A 136 -5.58 -11.10 -6.59
N PHE A 137 -6.47 -10.81 -5.64
CA PHE A 137 -6.12 -10.25 -4.33
C PHE A 137 -6.71 -11.09 -3.20
N HIS A 138 -5.99 -11.16 -2.09
CA HIS A 138 -6.50 -11.64 -0.82
C HIS A 138 -7.14 -10.47 -0.06
N LEU A 139 -8.09 -10.74 0.86
CA LEU A 139 -8.76 -9.67 1.61
C LEU A 139 -7.74 -8.86 2.44
N GLY A 140 -6.91 -9.54 3.23
CA GLY A 140 -5.78 -8.92 3.94
C GLY A 140 -6.19 -7.83 4.92
N LEU A 141 -7.38 -7.90 5.50
CA LEU A 141 -7.92 -6.91 6.43
C LEU A 141 -7.77 -7.37 7.89
N ASP A 142 -7.21 -6.53 8.75
CA ASP A 142 -7.24 -6.71 10.20
C ASP A 142 -8.23 -5.72 10.84
N ILE A 143 -9.23 -6.27 11.52
CA ILE A 143 -10.28 -5.51 12.22
C ILE A 143 -10.32 -5.89 13.69
N LYS A 144 -10.50 -4.89 14.55
CA LYS A 144 -10.72 -5.10 15.98
C LYS A 144 -11.95 -4.37 16.46
N GLU A 145 -12.61 -4.96 17.44
CA GLU A 145 -13.70 -4.33 18.15
C GLU A 145 -13.12 -3.43 19.24
N LEU A 146 -13.34 -2.12 19.12
CA LEU A 146 -12.87 -1.08 20.04
C LEU A 146 -14.05 -0.18 20.37
N ASP A 147 -14.35 -0.03 21.67
CA ASP A 147 -15.46 0.81 22.18
C ASP A 147 -16.81 0.52 21.49
N GLY A 148 -17.08 -0.75 21.17
CA GLY A 148 -18.32 -1.19 20.50
C GLY A 148 -18.41 -0.83 19.01
N LYS A 149 -17.30 -0.39 18.39
CA LYS A 149 -17.15 -0.15 16.95
C LYS A 149 -16.10 -1.09 16.36
N LEU A 150 -16.27 -1.47 15.10
CA LEU A 150 -15.27 -2.24 14.36
C LEU A 150 -14.28 -1.28 13.70
N ILE A 151 -13.02 -1.32 14.11
CA ILE A 151 -11.99 -0.41 13.60
C ILE A 151 -10.98 -1.18 12.75
N VAL A 152 -10.68 -0.64 11.57
CA VAL A 152 -9.61 -1.12 10.70
C VAL A 152 -8.26 -0.78 11.34
N CYS A 153 -7.56 -1.82 11.80
CA CYS A 153 -6.33 -1.69 12.57
C CYS A 153 -5.09 -1.80 11.69
N ASP A 154 -5.09 -2.76 10.77
CA ASP A 154 -3.99 -3.02 9.86
C ASP A 154 -4.49 -3.69 8.58
N PHE A 155 -3.65 -3.73 7.56
CA PHE A 155 -3.90 -4.50 6.36
C PHE A 155 -2.60 -4.94 5.69
N VAL A 156 -2.68 -6.01 4.91
CA VAL A 156 -1.53 -6.52 4.16
C VAL A 156 -1.31 -5.65 2.92
N GLU A 157 -0.05 -5.31 2.62
CA GLU A 157 0.31 -4.53 1.43
C GLU A 157 -0.15 -5.21 0.14
N ASN A 158 -0.63 -4.42 -0.84
CA ASN A 158 -1.19 -4.89 -2.10
C ASN A 158 -2.36 -5.88 -1.92
N SER A 159 -3.07 -5.84 -0.79
CA SER A 159 -4.30 -6.61 -0.58
C SER A 159 -5.53 -5.86 -1.06
N LEU A 160 -6.67 -6.55 -1.10
CA LEU A 160 -7.96 -5.90 -1.37
C LEU A 160 -8.31 -4.85 -0.30
N ALA A 161 -7.86 -5.07 0.94
CA ALA A 161 -8.06 -4.14 2.03
C ALA A 161 -7.24 -2.86 1.85
N ASP A 162 -5.96 -2.97 1.54
CA ASP A 162 -5.06 -1.84 1.31
C ASP A 162 -5.59 -0.89 0.21
N ILE A 163 -6.13 -1.46 -0.87
CA ILE A 163 -6.69 -0.67 -1.97
C ILE A 163 -8.09 -0.08 -1.71
N THR A 164 -8.79 -0.51 -0.64
CA THR A 164 -10.20 -0.14 -0.39
C THR A 164 -10.37 0.66 0.90
N PHE A 165 -9.76 0.20 1.99
CA PHE A 165 -9.89 0.77 3.33
C PHE A 165 -8.71 1.68 3.66
N SER A 166 -8.89 2.52 4.68
CA SER A 166 -7.81 3.30 5.30
C SER A 166 -7.70 2.95 6.78
N LEU A 167 -6.48 3.03 7.31
CA LEU A 167 -6.21 2.78 8.72
C LEU A 167 -7.00 3.75 9.61
N GLY A 168 -7.67 3.22 10.62
CA GLY A 168 -8.50 3.99 11.56
C GLY A 168 -9.91 4.30 11.08
N GLU A 169 -10.35 3.75 9.96
CA GLU A 169 -11.75 3.79 9.56
C GLU A 169 -12.58 2.85 10.47
N ALA A 170 -13.74 3.34 10.93
CA ALA A 170 -14.67 2.54 11.73
C ALA A 170 -15.81 2.01 10.84
N ILE A 171 -15.98 0.71 10.77
CA ILE A 171 -17.01 0.04 10.00
C ILE A 171 -18.35 0.14 10.75
N LEU A 172 -19.35 0.73 10.11
CA LEU A 172 -20.69 0.93 10.68
C LEU A 172 -21.68 -0.13 10.19
N ASP A 173 -21.72 -0.35 8.88
CA ASP A 173 -22.64 -1.28 8.25
C ASP A 173 -22.06 -1.94 7.00
N VAL A 174 -22.64 -3.07 6.64
CA VAL A 174 -22.34 -3.85 5.44
C VAL A 174 -23.65 -4.03 4.67
N ASP A 175 -23.70 -3.47 3.46
CA ASP A 175 -24.88 -3.42 2.59
C ASP A 175 -26.12 -2.80 3.26
N GLY A 176 -25.92 -1.82 4.15
CA GLY A 176 -26.99 -1.15 4.89
C GLY A 176 -27.42 -1.86 6.17
N GLU A 177 -26.85 -3.03 6.48
CA GLU A 177 -27.11 -3.74 7.73
C GLU A 177 -25.98 -3.50 8.75
N LYS A 178 -26.34 -3.02 9.95
CA LYS A 178 -25.38 -2.66 11.00
C LYS A 178 -24.55 -3.87 11.44
N THR A 179 -23.25 -3.66 11.61
CA THR A 179 -22.29 -4.67 12.10
C THR A 179 -21.51 -4.13 13.28
N SER A 180 -21.58 -4.82 14.41
CA SER A 180 -20.83 -4.47 15.63
C SER A 180 -19.73 -5.47 15.99
N THR A 181 -19.81 -6.72 15.50
CA THR A 181 -18.85 -7.79 15.83
C THR A 181 -18.10 -8.30 14.61
N CYS A 182 -16.83 -8.71 14.78
CA CYS A 182 -16.00 -9.20 13.69
C CYS A 182 -16.62 -10.43 12.97
N THR A 183 -17.26 -11.33 13.72
CA THR A 183 -17.97 -12.49 13.14
C THR A 183 -19.12 -12.07 12.24
N SER A 184 -19.96 -11.14 12.71
CA SER A 184 -21.10 -10.62 11.92
C SER A 184 -20.61 -9.93 10.64
N PHE A 185 -19.52 -9.18 10.72
CA PHE A 185 -18.90 -8.54 9.57
C PHE A 185 -18.41 -9.58 8.54
N ASN A 186 -17.64 -10.57 8.99
CA ASN A 186 -17.08 -11.61 8.12
C ASN A 186 -18.17 -12.43 7.43
N ASP A 187 -19.22 -12.82 8.14
CA ASP A 187 -20.31 -13.61 7.58
C ASP A 187 -21.13 -12.82 6.54
N ARG A 188 -21.37 -11.54 6.81
CA ARG A 188 -22.06 -10.64 5.87
C ARG A 188 -21.24 -10.38 4.61
N VAL A 189 -19.97 -10.03 4.76
CA VAL A 189 -19.06 -9.81 3.63
C VAL A 189 -18.99 -11.08 2.78
N ARG A 190 -18.84 -12.27 3.39
CA ARG A 190 -18.85 -13.54 2.66
C ARG A 190 -20.13 -13.73 1.86
N LYS A 191 -21.29 -13.57 2.49
CA LYS A 191 -22.61 -13.73 1.85
C LYS A 191 -22.81 -12.76 0.69
N SER A 192 -22.45 -11.49 0.88
CA SER A 192 -22.59 -10.46 -0.14
C SER A 192 -21.65 -10.68 -1.33
N LEU A 193 -20.40 -11.05 -1.08
CA LEU A 193 -19.43 -11.36 -2.13
C LEU A 193 -19.81 -12.64 -2.90
N GLU A 194 -20.47 -13.62 -2.28
CA GLU A 194 -20.95 -14.82 -2.96
C GLU A 194 -22.13 -14.53 -3.90
N ILE A 195 -23.06 -13.67 -3.50
CA ILE A 195 -24.28 -13.39 -4.28
C ILE A 195 -24.02 -12.35 -5.37
N ARG A 196 -23.31 -11.25 -5.04
CA ARG A 196 -23.18 -10.07 -5.91
C ARG A 196 -21.79 -9.87 -6.49
N ASN A 197 -20.76 -10.56 -5.98
CA ASN A 197 -19.34 -10.28 -6.24
C ASN A 197 -18.87 -8.87 -5.87
N TYR A 198 -19.69 -8.11 -5.16
CA TYR A 198 -19.28 -6.89 -4.52
C TYR A 198 -20.11 -6.70 -3.26
N CYS A 199 -19.58 -5.89 -2.36
CA CYS A 199 -20.19 -5.55 -1.10
C CYS A 199 -20.01 -4.05 -0.87
N LEU A 200 -21.05 -3.39 -0.38
CA LEU A 200 -20.96 -2.01 0.05
C LEU A 200 -20.68 -1.98 1.55
N VAL A 201 -19.64 -1.28 1.96
CA VAL A 201 -19.26 -1.16 3.38
C VAL A 201 -19.29 0.30 3.73
N THR A 202 -20.12 0.69 4.70
CA THR A 202 -20.11 2.07 5.17
C THR A 202 -19.15 2.22 6.32
N VAL A 203 -18.24 3.17 6.16
CA VAL A 203 -17.24 3.50 7.14
C VAL A 203 -17.38 4.93 7.63
N GLU A 204 -17.05 5.13 8.88
CA GLU A 204 -16.90 6.42 9.52
C GLU A 204 -15.40 6.78 9.50
N VAL A 205 -15.10 7.92 8.89
CA VAL A 205 -13.75 8.44 8.71
C VAL A 205 -13.57 9.64 9.62
N PRO A 206 -12.53 9.68 10.47
CA PRO A 206 -12.21 10.86 11.27
C PRO A 206 -11.82 12.03 10.35
N SER A 207 -12.50 13.18 10.46
CA SER A 207 -12.25 14.33 9.58
C SER A 207 -11.06 15.16 10.04
N THR A 208 -10.78 15.20 11.35
CA THR A 208 -9.72 16.02 11.95
C THR A 208 -8.47 15.20 12.27
N ASP A 209 -7.29 15.82 12.11
CA ASP A 209 -6.01 15.17 12.40
C ASP A 209 -5.81 14.78 13.88
N PRO A 210 -6.29 15.54 14.88
CA PRO A 210 -6.29 15.11 16.27
C PRO A 210 -7.04 13.78 16.50
N LEU A 211 -8.20 13.59 15.86
CA LEU A 211 -8.98 12.35 15.97
C LEU A 211 -8.27 11.17 15.30
N LYS A 212 -7.65 11.39 14.13
CA LYS A 212 -6.80 10.38 13.48
C LYS A 212 -5.65 9.94 14.40
N ASN A 213 -5.00 10.89 15.07
CA ASN A 213 -3.90 10.59 16.00
C ASN A 213 -4.39 9.85 17.25
N LEU A 214 -5.56 10.22 17.79
CA LEU A 214 -6.19 9.51 18.89
C LEU A 214 -6.51 8.07 18.52
N LEU A 215 -7.13 7.85 17.35
CA LEU A 215 -7.43 6.51 16.83
C LEU A 215 -6.16 5.69 16.59
N ARG A 216 -5.11 6.28 16.01
CA ARG A 216 -3.81 5.61 15.87
C ARG A 216 -3.22 5.20 17.22
N ASN A 217 -3.33 6.05 18.24
CA ASN A 217 -2.86 5.72 19.59
C ASN A 217 -3.69 4.60 20.21
N GLN A 218 -5.02 4.60 20.03
CA GLN A 218 -5.92 3.52 20.47
C GLN A 218 -5.60 2.20 19.77
N ILE A 219 -5.46 2.22 18.44
CA ILE A 219 -5.05 1.05 17.63
C ILE A 219 -3.69 0.55 18.11
N THR A 220 -2.71 1.43 18.31
CA THR A 220 -1.37 1.04 18.78
C THR A 220 -1.42 0.39 20.17
N LYS A 221 -2.27 0.89 21.08
CA LYS A 221 -2.49 0.26 22.40
C LYS A 221 -3.14 -1.12 22.25
N ALA A 222 -4.22 -1.22 21.48
CA ALA A 222 -4.94 -2.47 21.23
C ALA A 222 -4.12 -3.52 20.44
N VAL A 223 -3.16 -3.08 19.63
CA VAL A 223 -2.21 -3.95 18.93
C VAL A 223 -1.08 -4.41 19.85
N LYS A 224 -0.71 -3.63 20.88
CA LYS A 224 0.27 -4.05 21.88
C LYS A 224 -0.29 -5.09 22.86
N ASP A 225 -1.58 -5.03 23.20
CA ASP A 225 -2.22 -6.00 24.10
C ASP A 225 -2.35 -7.40 23.48
N VAL A 226 -2.48 -7.51 22.16
CA VAL A 226 -2.34 -8.77 21.44
C VAL A 226 -0.86 -9.00 21.23
N GLY A 227 -0.19 -9.54 22.26
CA GLY A 227 1.26 -9.74 22.28
C GLY A 227 1.76 -10.21 20.92
N ARG A 228 2.58 -9.37 20.26
CA ARG A 228 3.19 -9.71 18.98
C ARG A 228 3.85 -11.07 19.16
N ILE A 229 3.32 -12.09 18.50
CA ILE A 229 4.04 -13.35 18.27
C ILE A 229 5.09 -13.07 17.18
N ASN A 230 5.91 -12.04 17.37
CA ASN A 230 7.23 -11.98 16.77
C ASN A 230 8.11 -12.92 17.59
N LYS A 231 7.72 -14.21 17.67
CA LYS A 231 8.66 -15.23 18.07
C LYS A 231 9.68 -15.25 16.95
N LEU A 232 10.88 -14.79 17.25
CA LEU A 232 12.05 -15.11 16.44
C LEU A 232 11.96 -16.62 16.14
N PRO A 233 12.10 -17.04 14.87
CA PRO A 233 12.17 -18.45 14.58
C PRO A 233 13.27 -19.08 15.46
N LEU A 234 13.07 -20.34 15.85
CA LEU A 234 13.82 -20.96 16.96
C LEU A 234 15.33 -20.86 16.75
N ASP A 235 15.78 -20.98 15.50
CA ASP A 235 17.16 -20.78 15.07
C ASP A 235 17.67 -19.35 15.36
N ALA A 236 16.95 -18.32 14.92
CA ALA A 236 17.30 -16.92 15.15
C ALA A 236 17.29 -16.55 16.64
N ALA A 237 16.36 -17.12 17.42
CA ALA A 237 16.32 -16.95 18.86
C ALA A 237 17.56 -17.58 19.55
N THR A 238 17.99 -18.74 19.05
CA THR A 238 19.16 -19.46 19.58
C THR A 238 20.45 -18.69 19.28
N TYR A 239 20.64 -18.23 18.04
CA TYR A 239 21.79 -17.40 17.66
C TYR A 239 21.81 -16.05 18.38
N ALA A 240 20.65 -15.42 18.60
CA ALA A 240 20.57 -14.19 19.38
C ALA A 240 20.95 -14.43 20.85
N ALA A 241 20.50 -15.52 21.46
CA ALA A 241 20.87 -15.87 22.83
C ALA A 241 22.37 -16.19 22.95
N GLU A 242 22.94 -16.92 22.00
CA GLU A 242 24.37 -17.22 21.92
C GLU A 242 25.21 -15.93 21.75
N GLY A 243 24.80 -15.06 20.83
CA GLY A 243 25.44 -13.76 20.61
C GLY A 243 25.44 -12.88 21.86
N VAL A 244 24.31 -12.81 22.57
CA VAL A 244 24.20 -12.07 23.84
C VAL A 244 25.06 -12.71 24.94
N ALA A 245 25.16 -14.04 25.00
CA ALA A 245 26.01 -14.73 25.95
C ALA A 245 27.50 -14.50 25.69
N ILE A 246 27.92 -14.48 24.43
CA ILE A 246 29.28 -14.11 24.02
C ILE A 246 29.55 -12.66 24.38
N PHE A 247 28.62 -11.76 24.07
CA PHE A 247 28.75 -10.33 24.36
C PHE A 247 28.91 -10.07 25.87
N LYS A 248 28.12 -10.75 26.71
CA LYS A 248 28.23 -10.67 28.18
C LYS A 248 29.53 -11.26 28.72
N LYS A 249 30.10 -12.27 28.06
CA LYS A 249 31.40 -12.85 28.42
C LYS A 249 32.59 -11.99 27.99
N CYS A 250 32.43 -11.16 26.96
CA CYS A 250 33.48 -10.27 26.44
C CYS A 250 33.46 -8.86 27.05
N CYS A 251 32.73 -8.63 28.15
CA CYS A 251 32.45 -7.31 28.71
C CYS A 251 33.65 -6.49 29.23
N ASP A 252 34.89 -6.97 29.18
CA ASP A 252 36.04 -6.24 29.72
C ASP A 252 36.99 -5.65 28.66
N GLY A 253 36.61 -5.62 27.37
CA GLY A 253 37.43 -4.96 26.35
C GLY A 253 36.65 -4.45 25.13
N PRO A 254 37.11 -3.39 24.45
CA PRO A 254 36.49 -2.92 23.22
C PRO A 254 36.53 -4.02 22.17
N LEU A 255 35.38 -4.28 21.54
CA LEU A 255 35.25 -5.28 20.48
C LEU A 255 36.25 -4.97 19.36
N LYS A 256 37.04 -5.97 18.97
CA LYS A 256 37.93 -5.84 17.81
C LYS A 256 37.06 -5.62 16.57
N SER A 257 37.35 -4.56 15.82
CA SER A 257 36.74 -4.33 14.52
C SER A 257 36.91 -5.56 13.64
N ALA A 258 35.82 -6.07 13.08
CA ALA A 258 35.87 -7.11 12.05
C ALA A 258 36.45 -6.59 10.73
N TYR A 259 36.69 -5.27 10.63
CA TYR A 259 37.32 -4.64 9.48
C TYR A 259 38.84 -4.81 9.58
N VAL A 260 39.35 -5.88 8.96
CA VAL A 260 40.79 -6.05 8.73
C VAL A 260 41.15 -5.20 7.51
N GLY A 261 41.49 -3.93 7.75
CA GLY A 261 42.11 -3.11 6.71
C GLY A 261 43.46 -3.70 6.32
N ASP A 262 43.67 -3.95 5.03
CA ASP A 262 44.88 -4.56 4.48
C ASP A 262 46.15 -3.86 4.99
N LYS A 263 46.96 -4.61 5.75
CA LYS A 263 48.32 -4.21 6.08
C LYS A 263 49.16 -4.25 4.80
N HIS A 264 49.69 -3.09 4.43
CA HIS A 264 50.62 -2.90 3.31
C HIS A 264 51.71 -3.98 3.24
N GLY A 265 51.70 -4.75 2.15
CA GLY A 265 52.80 -5.58 1.69
C GLY A 265 52.90 -5.48 0.17
N ASN A 266 53.97 -4.84 -0.31
CA ASN A 266 54.32 -4.63 -1.72
C ASN A 266 54.13 -5.89 -2.59
N ARG A 267 53.31 -5.80 -3.65
CA ARG A 267 53.59 -6.34 -5.00
C ARG A 267 52.49 -5.98 -6.01
N THR A 268 52.92 -5.27 -7.05
CA THR A 268 52.35 -4.96 -8.37
C THR A 268 51.19 -5.82 -8.89
N SER A 269 50.08 -5.18 -9.28
CA SER A 269 49.32 -5.44 -10.52
C SER A 269 48.24 -4.36 -10.73
N GLU A 270 47.91 -4.11 -12.00
CA GLU A 270 47.22 -2.96 -12.58
C GLU A 270 45.69 -2.95 -12.40
N ASN A 271 45.10 -1.75 -12.62
CA ASN A 271 43.67 -1.42 -12.81
C ASN A 271 42.78 -1.48 -11.55
N ALA A 272 42.53 -0.34 -10.88
CA ALA A 272 41.55 0.71 -11.21
C ALA A 272 40.43 0.69 -10.14
N SER A 273 40.39 1.67 -9.22
CA SER A 273 39.40 2.78 -9.23
C SER A 273 37.94 2.27 -9.24
N ARG A 274 37.04 2.57 -8.30
CA ARG A 274 36.77 3.84 -7.61
C ARG A 274 35.64 3.58 -6.60
N LEU A 275 35.89 3.77 -5.30
CA LEU A 275 34.87 4.19 -4.34
C LEU A 275 35.58 5.11 -3.36
N LYS A 276 35.51 6.42 -3.62
CA LYS A 276 35.96 7.43 -2.68
C LYS A 276 34.77 7.76 -1.78
N MET A 277 34.85 7.34 -0.52
CA MET A 277 33.95 7.85 0.52
C MET A 277 34.49 9.22 0.92
N GLU A 278 33.67 10.27 0.82
CA GLU A 278 34.08 11.62 1.20
C GLU A 278 34.05 11.77 2.74
N ASP A 279 35.15 12.26 3.32
CA ASP A 279 35.35 12.45 4.77
C ASP A 279 34.43 13.51 5.41
N LYS A 280 33.54 14.14 4.65
CA LYS A 280 32.57 15.10 5.16
C LYS A 280 31.18 14.75 4.65
N VAL A 281 30.39 14.14 5.53
CA VAL A 281 28.95 13.96 5.32
C VAL A 281 28.34 15.35 5.26
N LYS A 282 27.88 15.76 4.07
CA LYS A 282 26.98 16.90 3.95
C LYS A 282 25.62 16.45 4.45
N GLU A 283 25.08 17.11 5.48
CA GLU A 283 23.67 16.98 5.82
C GLU A 283 22.85 17.41 4.61
N THR A 284 22.34 16.44 3.87
CA THR A 284 21.33 16.69 2.85
C THR A 284 19.99 16.76 3.54
N ASP A 285 19.35 17.93 3.50
CA ASP A 285 17.97 18.09 3.92
C ASP A 285 17.07 17.06 3.24
N VAL A 286 16.18 16.46 4.02
CA VAL A 286 15.21 15.48 3.54
C VAL A 286 14.36 16.13 2.43
N PRO A 287 14.35 15.59 1.20
CA PRO A 287 13.56 16.15 0.11
C PRO A 287 12.08 16.23 0.51
N THR A 288 11.42 17.35 0.22
CA THR A 288 10.03 17.66 0.57
C THR A 288 8.98 16.66 0.04
N GLY A 289 9.37 15.75 -0.87
CA GLY A 289 8.54 14.66 -1.37
C GLY A 289 8.63 13.35 -0.56
N TRP A 290 9.52 13.25 0.42
CA TRP A 290 9.51 12.13 1.36
C TRP A 290 8.34 12.26 2.33
N ASN A 291 7.69 11.14 2.60
CA ASN A 291 6.43 11.04 3.33
C ASN A 291 6.50 11.80 4.66
N SER A 292 5.99 13.04 4.69
CA SER A 292 6.03 13.95 5.84
C SER A 292 5.27 13.42 7.07
N ARG A 293 4.61 12.27 6.94
CA ARG A 293 3.90 11.54 8.00
C ARG A 293 4.80 10.68 8.88
N LEU A 294 6.03 10.37 8.47
CA LEU A 294 7.00 9.62 9.28
C LEU A 294 7.90 10.53 10.13
N PHE A 295 7.99 11.80 9.78
CA PHE A 295 8.78 12.79 10.51
C PHE A 295 7.84 13.74 11.23
N VAL A 296 7.49 13.41 12.47
CA VAL A 296 7.01 14.44 13.40
C VAL A 296 8.20 15.35 13.63
N ARG A 297 8.19 16.57 13.09
CA ARG A 297 9.07 17.64 13.57
C ARG A 297 8.70 17.85 15.03
N LEU A 298 9.41 17.19 15.93
CA LEU A 298 9.37 17.53 17.34
C LEU A 298 9.71 19.01 17.43
N PRO A 299 8.88 19.83 18.12
CA PRO A 299 9.30 21.19 18.41
C PRO A 299 10.66 21.11 19.12
N PRO A 300 11.59 22.03 18.81
CA PRO A 300 12.92 22.02 19.42
C PRO A 300 12.74 21.95 20.94
N ALA A 301 13.50 21.07 21.58
CA ALA A 301 13.49 20.95 23.02
C ALA A 301 13.73 22.34 23.62
N LYS A 302 12.81 22.81 24.46
CA LYS A 302 12.96 24.08 25.16
C LYS A 302 14.25 24.00 25.98
N THR A 303 15.28 24.71 25.55
CA THR A 303 16.45 24.97 26.39
C THR A 303 16.06 25.98 27.46
N LEU A 304 16.70 25.85 28.63
CA LEU A 304 16.51 26.68 29.84
C LEU A 304 16.57 28.19 29.58
N GLU A 305 17.13 28.63 28.46
CA GLU A 305 17.22 30.03 28.06
C GLU A 305 15.88 30.63 27.59
N SER A 306 14.88 29.80 27.26
CA SER A 306 13.56 30.25 26.81
C SER A 306 12.55 30.55 27.94
N GLU A 307 12.94 30.36 29.21
CA GLU A 307 12.09 30.66 30.38
C GLU A 307 12.39 32.02 31.03
N THR A 308 13.41 32.76 30.58
CA THR A 308 13.80 34.05 31.19
C THR A 308 13.71 35.20 30.19
N LEU A 309 12.52 35.47 29.68
CA LEU A 309 12.17 36.80 29.18
C LEU A 309 10.81 37.19 29.75
N PRO A 310 10.71 38.29 30.53
CA PRO A 310 9.43 38.77 31.04
C PRO A 310 8.56 39.29 29.89
N GLN A 311 7.25 39.10 30.05
CA GLN A 311 6.19 39.48 29.11
C GLN A 311 6.20 40.97 28.75
#